data_AF-A0A9K3PEP5-F1
#
_entry.id   AF-A0A9K3PEP5-F1
#
_cell.length_a   1.000
_cell.length_b   1.000
_cell.length_c   1.000
_cell.angle_alpha   90.00
_cell.angle_beta   90.00
_cell.angle_gamma   90.00
#
_symmetry.space_group_name_H-M   'P 1'
#
loop_
_entity.id
_entity.type
_entity.pdbx_description
1 polymer ?
#
loop_
_entity_poly.entity_id
_entity_poly.type
_entity_poly.pdbx_seq_one_letter_code
_entity_poly.pdbx_strand_id
1 'polypeptide(L)'
;MLAATFFQLGAEQLVTRPAPVPFLCPTSPQTPPRGSNNHQSVRNTTRKSPLDGRLPCVQPDGFNHVIQEKPCSVQNMYNEWFGLENYEGVPVEGGIRLMETRHKSKWRNNYDSAASKRFSRLKIIVDTIVKTVAESSDPNVTTNSVIALFEEQFQAKKEALQR
;
A
#
# COMPACT_ATOMS: atom_id res chain seq x y z
N MET A 1 -63.07 -41.59 -21.30
CA MET A 1 -62.54 -41.89 -19.94
C MET A 1 -62.11 -43.34 -19.95
N LEU A 2 -60.81 -43.61 -19.80
CA LEU A 2 -60.24 -44.97 -19.79
C LEU A 2 -59.27 -45.12 -18.61
N ALA A 3 -59.23 -46.36 -18.14
CA ALA A 3 -58.83 -46.86 -16.84
C ALA A 3 -57.34 -46.69 -16.46
N ALA A 4 -57.12 -46.84 -15.15
CA ALA A 4 -55.84 -46.92 -14.47
C ALA A 4 -55.13 -48.26 -14.66
N THR A 5 -53.79 -48.25 -14.62
CA THR A 5 -52.97 -49.38 -14.15
C THR A 5 -51.69 -48.88 -13.49
N PHE A 6 -51.43 -49.39 -12.28
CA PHE A 6 -50.21 -49.27 -11.47
C PHE A 6 -49.09 -50.19 -12.00
N PHE A 7 -47.82 -49.75 -11.93
CA PHE A 7 -46.62 -50.60 -11.78
C PHE A 7 -45.43 -49.69 -11.38
N GLN A 8 -44.99 -49.64 -10.12
CA GLN A 8 -44.10 -50.55 -9.37
C GLN A 8 -42.59 -50.46 -9.77
N LEU A 9 -41.81 -49.95 -8.80
CA LEU A 9 -40.39 -50.07 -8.46
C LEU A 9 -39.31 -50.43 -9.52
N GLY A 10 -38.28 -49.58 -9.55
CA GLY A 10 -36.86 -49.97 -9.56
C GLY A 10 -36.09 -48.95 -8.71
N ALA A 11 -35.67 -49.27 -7.48
CA ALA A 11 -34.47 -50.03 -7.13
C ALA A 11 -33.16 -49.37 -7.57
N GLU A 12 -32.55 -48.67 -6.60
CA GLU A 12 -31.13 -48.70 -6.23
C GLU A 12 -30.08 -48.51 -7.33
N GLN A 13 -29.37 -47.37 -7.28
CA GLN A 13 -27.90 -47.41 -7.19
C GLN A 13 -27.39 -46.22 -6.37
N LEU A 14 -27.04 -46.51 -5.12
CA LEU A 14 -26.20 -45.66 -4.28
C LEU A 14 -24.77 -45.69 -4.85
N VAL A 15 -24.39 -44.68 -5.62
CA VAL A 15 -22.97 -44.43 -5.90
C VAL A 15 -22.38 -43.69 -4.70
N THR A 16 -21.83 -44.48 -3.79
CA THR A 16 -21.02 -44.04 -2.66
C THR A 16 -19.80 -43.26 -3.17
N ARG A 17 -19.83 -41.93 -3.05
CA ARG A 17 -18.62 -41.10 -3.17
C ARG A 17 -17.69 -41.46 -2.02
N PRO A 18 -16.41 -41.81 -2.26
CA PRO A 18 -15.45 -41.97 -1.18
C PRO A 18 -15.21 -40.61 -0.50
N ALA A 19 -15.29 -40.63 0.83
CA ALA A 19 -14.99 -39.49 1.70
C ALA A 19 -13.52 -39.04 1.53
N PRO A 20 -13.20 -37.76 1.77
CA PRO A 20 -11.84 -37.27 1.76
C PRO A 20 -11.03 -37.91 2.91
N VAL A 21 -9.87 -38.47 2.55
CA VAL A 21 -8.89 -38.99 3.51
C VAL A 21 -8.37 -37.85 4.40
N PRO A 22 -8.32 -38.02 5.74
CA PRO A 22 -7.63 -37.09 6.61
C PRO A 22 -6.12 -37.24 6.39
N PHE A 23 -5.44 -36.14 6.08
CA PHE A 23 -3.99 -36.10 6.10
C PHE A 23 -3.50 -36.42 7.51
N LEU A 24 -2.80 -37.55 7.63
CA LEU A 24 -2.05 -37.94 8.82
C LEU A 24 -0.88 -36.95 8.99
N CYS A 25 -0.96 -36.09 10.00
CA CYS A 25 0.17 -35.33 10.51
C CYS A 25 1.16 -36.28 11.20
N PRO A 26 2.43 -36.37 10.77
CA PRO A 26 3.45 -37.01 11.60
C PRO A 26 3.86 -36.07 12.74
N THR A 27 3.69 -36.58 13.95
CA THR A 27 4.08 -35.93 15.21
C THR A 27 5.60 -35.98 15.42
N SER A 28 6.24 -34.80 15.47
CA SER A 28 7.36 -34.35 16.34
C SER A 28 8.72 -35.11 16.31
N PRO A 29 9.84 -34.39 16.48
CA PRO A 29 10.31 -34.12 17.85
C PRO A 29 10.76 -32.67 18.13
N GLN A 30 10.65 -32.34 19.41
CA GLN A 30 11.00 -31.10 20.09
C GLN A 30 12.42 -30.59 19.78
N THR A 31 12.56 -29.27 19.66
CA THR A 31 13.82 -28.55 19.87
C THR A 31 13.70 -27.64 21.10
N PRO A 32 14.75 -27.53 21.93
CA PRO A 32 14.68 -27.00 23.29
C PRO A 32 14.56 -25.46 23.35
N PRO A 33 14.08 -24.89 24.47
CA PRO A 33 13.99 -23.46 24.65
C PRO A 33 15.40 -22.87 24.83
N ARG A 34 15.89 -22.15 23.82
CA ARG A 34 17.17 -21.45 23.92
C ARG A 34 16.94 -19.99 24.30
N GLY A 35 17.19 -19.71 25.58
CA GLY A 35 17.97 -18.56 26.02
C GLY A 35 17.40 -17.18 25.77
N SER A 36 16.83 -16.61 26.83
CA SER A 36 16.89 -15.18 27.13
C SER A 36 18.26 -14.61 26.76
N ASN A 37 18.30 -13.61 25.89
CA ASN A 37 19.46 -12.74 25.76
C ASN A 37 19.04 -11.29 26.01
N ASN A 38 19.43 -10.87 27.21
CA ASN A 38 19.65 -9.52 27.69
C ASN A 38 19.91 -8.45 26.62
N HIS A 39 19.29 -7.30 26.88
CA HIS A 39 19.91 -5.97 26.85
C HIS A 39 21.27 -5.89 26.13
N GLN A 40 21.25 -5.29 24.95
CA GLN A 40 22.26 -4.29 24.60
C GLN A 40 21.63 -3.24 23.69
N SER A 41 21.18 -2.17 24.34
CA SER A 41 21.08 -0.83 23.75
C SER A 41 22.48 -0.45 23.26
N VAL A 42 22.81 -0.80 22.01
CA VAL A 42 23.99 -0.26 21.36
C VAL A 42 23.55 1.02 20.66
N ARG A 43 23.75 2.13 21.37
CA ARG A 43 23.78 3.47 20.79
C ARG A 43 24.85 3.45 19.70
N ASN A 44 24.44 3.44 18.45
CA ASN A 44 25.38 3.64 17.35
C ASN A 44 25.72 5.13 17.28
N THR A 45 26.77 5.44 18.02
CA THR A 45 27.56 6.65 18.00
C THR A 45 28.09 6.91 16.60
N THR A 46 27.90 8.15 16.16
CA THR A 46 28.67 8.94 15.20
C THR A 46 29.85 8.20 14.56
N ARG A 47 29.70 7.73 13.32
CA ARG A 47 30.87 7.46 12.46
C ARG A 47 31.40 8.78 11.90
N LYS A 48 32.42 9.33 12.56
CA LYS A 48 33.37 10.27 11.94
C LYS A 48 34.41 9.46 11.17
N SER A 49 34.64 9.79 9.90
CA SER A 49 35.88 9.56 9.12
C SER A 49 35.71 10.15 7.71
N PRO A 50 36.80 10.50 7.01
CA PRO A 50 37.87 11.45 7.34
C PRO A 50 37.81 12.69 6.41
N LEU A 51 38.54 13.73 6.81
CA LEU A 51 38.74 14.99 6.08
C LEU A 51 39.39 14.73 4.70
N ASP A 52 38.62 14.90 3.63
CA ASP A 52 39.14 15.37 2.36
C ASP A 52 38.19 16.46 1.84
N GLY A 53 38.75 17.63 1.54
CA GLY A 53 38.08 18.92 1.37
C GLY A 53 37.19 19.08 0.14
N ARG A 54 36.44 18.05 -0.25
CA ARG A 54 35.33 18.15 -1.18
C ARG A 54 34.06 18.00 -0.34
N LEU A 55 33.35 19.11 -0.14
CA LEU A 55 32.02 19.10 0.47
C LEU A 55 31.22 17.95 -0.17
N PRO A 56 30.80 16.92 0.60
CA PRO A 56 29.91 15.94 0.03
C PRO A 56 28.65 16.71 -0.37
N CYS A 57 28.28 16.63 -1.66
CA CYS A 57 26.91 16.86 -2.05
C CYS A 57 26.09 15.77 -1.35
N VAL A 58 25.83 15.95 -0.05
CA VAL A 58 24.84 15.15 0.67
C VAL A 58 23.53 15.57 0.05
N GLN A 59 23.20 14.95 -1.08
CA GLN A 59 21.83 14.98 -1.57
C GLN A 59 20.98 14.57 -0.37
N PRO A 60 19.87 15.27 -0.09
CA PRO A 60 18.93 14.81 0.90
C PRO A 60 18.67 13.34 0.57
N ASP A 61 19.04 12.46 1.48
CA ASP A 61 18.97 11.02 1.23
C ASP A 61 17.52 10.57 0.99
N GLY A 62 16.56 11.45 1.32
CA GLY A 62 15.13 11.30 1.09
C GLY A 62 14.48 10.32 2.08
N PHE A 63 15.27 9.68 2.95
CA PHE A 63 14.84 8.61 3.86
C PHE A 63 14.07 9.14 5.08
N ASN A 64 14.01 10.45 5.28
CA ASN A 64 13.31 11.09 6.41
C ASN A 64 12.13 11.96 5.97
N HIS A 65 11.57 11.71 4.78
CA HIS A 65 10.35 12.39 4.34
C HIS A 65 9.20 12.11 5.28
N VAL A 66 8.52 13.16 5.74
CA VAL A 66 7.30 13.03 6.53
C VAL A 66 6.12 13.36 5.62
N ILE A 67 5.28 12.36 5.35
CA ILE A 67 4.05 12.57 4.59
C ILE A 67 3.11 13.47 5.37
N GLN A 68 2.50 14.41 4.66
CA GLN A 68 1.52 15.32 5.25
C GLN A 68 0.43 14.58 6.02
N GLU A 69 0.23 14.97 7.28
CA GLU A 69 -0.75 14.30 8.14
C GLU A 69 -2.19 14.56 7.72
N LYS A 70 -2.44 15.79 7.25
CA LYS A 70 -3.73 16.28 6.78
C LYS A 70 -3.52 17.01 5.46
N PRO A 71 -3.61 16.31 4.32
CA PRO A 71 -3.57 16.97 3.03
C PRO A 71 -4.74 17.97 2.94
N CYS A 72 -4.44 19.21 2.57
CA CYS A 72 -5.45 20.27 2.44
C CYS A 72 -6.39 20.05 1.23
N SER A 73 -5.88 19.34 0.21
CA SER A 73 -6.52 19.07 -1.07
C SER A 73 -5.94 17.80 -1.72
N VAL A 74 -6.65 17.24 -2.69
CA VAL A 74 -6.17 16.20 -3.61
C VAL A 74 -5.03 16.73 -4.48
N GLN A 75 -5.11 18.00 -4.91
CA GLN A 75 -4.01 18.66 -5.62
C GLN A 75 -2.70 18.61 -4.81
N ASN A 76 -2.76 18.87 -3.50
CA ASN A 76 -1.58 18.76 -2.63
C ASN A 76 -1.01 17.34 -2.60
N MET A 77 -1.87 16.31 -2.55
CA MET A 77 -1.41 14.92 -2.59
C MET A 77 -0.72 14.58 -3.91
N TYR A 78 -1.27 15.07 -5.03
CA TYR A 78 -0.68 14.90 -6.35
C TYR A 78 0.67 15.60 -6.45
N ASN A 79 0.75 16.86 -6.00
CA ASN A 79 1.97 17.65 -6.03
C ASN A 79 3.06 17.06 -5.13
N GLU A 80 2.72 16.58 -3.92
CA GLU A 80 3.66 15.88 -3.04
C GLU A 80 4.21 14.59 -3.68
N TRP A 81 3.35 13.85 -4.41
CA TRP A 81 3.77 12.61 -5.06
C TRP A 81 4.79 12.82 -6.18
N PHE A 82 4.58 13.86 -7.00
CA PHE A 82 5.44 14.15 -8.15
C PHE A 82 6.53 15.19 -7.87
N GLY A 83 6.53 15.81 -6.69
CA GLY A 83 7.49 16.84 -6.31
C GLY A 83 7.26 18.15 -7.08
N LEU A 84 6.01 18.59 -7.17
CA LEU A 84 5.59 19.81 -7.87
C LEU A 84 5.32 20.96 -6.90
N GLU A 85 5.38 22.20 -7.40
CA GLU A 85 5.10 23.41 -6.63
C GLU A 85 5.89 23.45 -5.30
N ASN A 86 5.20 23.54 -4.17
CA ASN A 86 5.78 23.61 -2.83
C ASN A 86 6.53 22.33 -2.41
N TYR A 87 6.48 21.27 -3.21
CA TYR A 87 7.17 20.00 -2.98
C TYR A 87 8.36 19.79 -3.93
N GLU A 88 8.77 20.83 -4.67
CA GLU A 88 9.95 20.74 -5.52
C GLU A 88 11.21 20.42 -4.69
N GLY A 89 11.95 19.41 -5.13
CA GLY A 89 13.15 18.91 -4.43
C GLY A 89 12.87 18.18 -3.12
N VAL A 90 11.60 17.98 -2.73
CA VAL A 90 11.21 17.30 -1.48
C VAL A 90 10.38 16.05 -1.80
N PRO A 91 10.76 14.86 -1.30
CA PRO A 91 11.99 14.56 -0.57
C PRO A 91 13.27 14.56 -1.42
N VAL A 92 13.11 14.43 -2.72
CA VAL A 92 14.15 14.53 -3.76
C VAL A 92 13.50 15.14 -5.01
N GLU A 93 14.29 15.51 -6.00
CA GLU A 93 13.77 15.90 -7.32
C GLU A 93 12.87 14.78 -7.89
N GLY A 94 11.65 15.13 -8.33
CA GLY A 94 10.64 14.14 -8.78
C GLY A 94 9.80 13.50 -7.66
N GLY A 95 9.93 13.99 -6.43
CA GLY A 95 9.02 13.70 -5.32
C GLY A 95 9.03 12.28 -4.79
N ILE A 96 7.94 11.90 -4.13
CA ILE A 96 7.76 10.56 -3.56
C ILE A 96 7.82 9.47 -4.65
N ARG A 97 7.36 9.74 -5.87
CA ARG A 97 7.37 8.79 -6.98
C ARG A 97 8.79 8.29 -7.27
N LEU A 98 9.77 9.19 -7.29
CA LEU A 98 11.15 8.80 -7.56
C LEU A 98 11.71 7.97 -6.40
N MET A 99 11.44 8.38 -5.16
CA MET A 99 11.82 7.61 -3.96
C MET A 99 11.24 6.19 -3.97
N GLU A 100 9.95 6.05 -4.29
CA GLU A 100 9.27 4.77 -4.35
C GLU A 100 9.85 3.87 -5.45
N THR A 101 10.18 4.45 -6.60
CA THR A 101 10.77 3.72 -7.72
C THR A 101 12.19 3.23 -7.37
N ARG A 102 13.00 4.09 -6.76
CA ARG A 102 14.42 3.82 -6.49
C ARG A 102 14.65 2.94 -5.25
N HIS A 103 13.88 3.18 -4.19
CA HIS A 103 14.12 2.59 -2.88
C HIS A 103 13.00 1.64 -2.41
N LYS A 104 11.87 1.57 -3.13
CA LYS A 104 10.70 0.73 -2.79
C LYS A 104 10.25 0.99 -1.35
N SER A 105 10.07 -0.02 -0.51
CA SER A 105 9.67 0.16 0.88
C SER A 105 10.77 0.71 1.79
N LYS A 106 12.05 0.67 1.40
CA LYS A 106 13.18 0.96 2.31
C LYS A 106 13.17 2.40 2.83
N TRP A 107 12.73 3.36 2.00
CA TRP A 107 12.69 4.76 2.40
C TRP A 107 11.60 5.09 3.42
N ARG A 108 10.68 4.14 3.66
CA ARG A 108 9.61 4.25 4.67
C ARG A 108 9.85 3.37 5.89
N ASN A 109 11.07 2.88 6.11
CA ASN A 109 11.35 1.97 7.22
C ASN A 109 11.04 2.58 8.59
N ASN A 110 11.14 3.91 8.71
CA ASN A 110 10.87 4.64 9.96
C ASN A 110 9.40 5.06 10.11
N TYR A 111 8.52 4.67 9.18
CA TYR A 111 7.12 5.06 9.26
C TYR A 111 6.43 4.32 10.39
N ASP A 112 5.70 5.07 11.21
CA ASP A 112 4.76 4.47 12.13
C ASP A 112 3.52 3.93 11.38
N SER A 113 2.64 3.27 12.13
CA SER A 113 1.43 2.68 11.54
C SER A 113 0.50 3.72 10.93
N ALA A 114 0.48 4.95 11.47
CA ALA A 114 -0.34 6.03 10.97
C ALA A 114 0.21 6.59 9.64
N ALA A 115 1.51 6.89 9.58
CA ALA A 115 2.19 7.33 8.35
C ALA A 115 2.09 6.29 7.24
N SER A 116 2.21 4.99 7.57
CA SER A 116 2.03 3.90 6.61
C SER A 116 0.62 3.91 6.00
N LYS A 117 -0.42 4.12 6.81
CA LYS A 117 -1.81 4.25 6.31
C LYS A 117 -1.99 5.50 5.45
N ARG A 118 -1.39 6.63 5.83
CA ARG A 118 -1.42 7.87 5.03
C ARG A 118 -0.76 7.67 3.68
N PHE A 119 0.43 7.06 3.65
CA PHE A 119 1.11 6.70 2.42
C PHE A 119 0.23 5.83 1.51
N SER A 120 -0.34 4.75 2.04
CA SER A 120 -1.17 3.86 1.24
C SER A 120 -2.37 4.58 0.63
N ARG A 121 -3.03 5.47 1.38
CA ARG A 121 -4.15 6.28 0.88
C ARG A 121 -3.69 7.24 -0.23
N LEU A 122 -2.60 7.96 0.01
CA LEU A 122 -2.03 8.90 -0.95
C LEU A 122 -1.67 8.18 -2.26
N LYS A 123 -0.98 7.04 -2.17
CA LYS A 123 -0.63 6.23 -3.33
C LYS A 123 -1.86 5.77 -4.11
N ILE A 124 -2.89 5.24 -3.43
CA ILE A 124 -4.12 4.79 -4.08
C ILE A 124 -4.80 5.94 -4.83
N ILE A 125 -4.90 7.11 -4.21
CA ILE A 125 -5.54 8.29 -4.84
C ILE A 125 -4.77 8.68 -6.10
N VAL A 126 -3.44 8.81 -6.01
CA VAL A 126 -2.61 9.22 -7.15
C VAL A 126 -2.60 8.16 -8.26
N ASP A 127 -2.45 6.89 -7.90
CA ASP A 127 -2.49 5.78 -8.88
C ASP A 127 -3.85 5.74 -9.59
N THR A 128 -4.95 6.02 -8.87
CA THR A 128 -6.28 6.10 -9.48
C THR A 128 -6.37 7.25 -10.46
N ILE A 129 -5.90 8.45 -10.10
CA ILE A 129 -5.88 9.62 -10.99
C ILE A 129 -5.10 9.31 -12.27
N VAL A 130 -3.88 8.78 -12.13
CA VAL A 130 -3.01 8.44 -13.27
C VAL A 130 -3.67 7.38 -14.15
N LYS A 131 -4.27 6.36 -13.54
CA LYS A 131 -4.97 5.29 -14.26
C LYS A 131 -6.18 5.81 -15.01
N THR A 132 -7.01 6.65 -14.40
CA THR A 132 -8.19 7.25 -15.06
C THR A 132 -7.81 8.05 -16.29
N VAL A 133 -6.73 8.84 -16.23
CA VAL A 133 -6.23 9.59 -17.39
C VAL A 133 -5.63 8.67 -18.45
N ALA A 134 -4.91 7.61 -18.05
CA ALA A 134 -4.32 6.68 -18.99
C ALA A 134 -5.35 5.80 -19.73
N GLU A 135 -6.46 5.47 -19.08
CA GLU A 135 -7.53 4.63 -19.64
C GLU A 135 -8.60 5.43 -20.40
N SER A 136 -8.59 6.77 -20.31
CA SER A 136 -9.53 7.60 -21.04
C SER A 136 -9.15 7.75 -22.51
N SER A 137 -10.07 7.39 -23.42
CA SER A 137 -9.93 7.65 -24.86
C SER A 137 -10.32 9.09 -25.26
N ASP A 138 -10.89 9.87 -24.33
CA ASP A 138 -11.32 11.24 -24.58
C ASP A 138 -10.13 12.20 -24.36
N PRO A 139 -9.71 12.97 -25.38
CA PRO A 139 -8.59 13.92 -25.26
C PRO A 139 -8.88 15.08 -24.31
N ASN A 140 -10.15 15.33 -23.95
CA ASN A 140 -10.51 16.36 -22.98
C ASN A 140 -10.28 15.93 -21.53
N VAL A 141 -10.09 14.63 -21.27
CA VAL A 141 -9.77 14.13 -19.94
C VAL A 141 -8.29 14.40 -19.66
N THR A 142 -8.06 15.44 -18.85
CA THR A 142 -6.73 15.83 -18.42
C THR A 142 -6.50 15.47 -16.95
N THR A 143 -5.25 15.43 -16.52
CA THR A 143 -4.91 15.25 -15.10
C THR A 143 -5.61 16.28 -14.22
N ASN A 144 -5.63 17.55 -14.62
CA ASN A 144 -6.25 18.63 -13.85
C ASN A 144 -7.77 18.44 -13.73
N SER A 145 -8.45 18.01 -14.80
CA SER A 145 -9.90 17.75 -14.72
C SER A 145 -10.21 16.58 -13.80
N VAL A 146 -9.40 15.51 -13.81
CA VAL A 146 -9.60 14.37 -12.90
C VAL A 146 -9.29 14.75 -11.45
N ILE A 147 -8.23 15.53 -11.20
CA ILE A 147 -7.94 16.04 -9.85
C ILE A 147 -9.11 16.87 -9.34
N ALA A 148 -9.69 17.76 -10.16
CA ALA A 148 -10.83 18.58 -9.77
C ALA A 148 -12.06 17.73 -9.35
N LEU A 149 -12.34 16.64 -10.08
CA LEU A 149 -13.42 15.72 -9.71
C LEU A 149 -13.17 15.03 -8.37
N PHE A 150 -11.95 14.59 -8.11
CA PHE A 150 -11.59 13.99 -6.82
C PHE A 150 -11.59 15.01 -5.69
N GLU A 151 -11.22 16.25 -5.97
CA GLU A 151 -11.25 17.36 -5.01
C GLU A 151 -12.67 17.61 -4.49
N GLU A 152 -13.66 17.65 -5.39
CA GLU A 152 -15.07 17.82 -5.02
C GLU A 152 -15.51 16.72 -4.03
N GLN A 153 -15.17 15.46 -4.33
CA GLN A 153 -15.47 14.33 -3.45
C GLN A 153 -14.75 14.42 -2.10
N PHE A 154 -13.52 14.93 -2.11
CA PHE A 154 -12.73 15.11 -0.90
C PHE A 154 -13.33 16.18 0.01
N GLN A 155 -13.72 17.34 -0.53
CA GLN A 155 -14.34 18.41 0.24
C GLN A 155 -15.71 18.01 0.77
N ALA A 156 -16.55 17.35 -0.04
CA ALA A 156 -17.86 16.86 0.40
C ALA A 156 -17.74 15.93 1.63
N LYS A 157 -16.76 15.02 1.62
CA LYS A 157 -16.48 14.14 2.78
C LYS A 157 -15.93 14.90 3.98
N LYS A 158 -15.09 15.91 3.75
CA LYS A 158 -14.53 16.74 4.82
C LYS A 158 -15.62 17.54 5.53
N GLU A 159 -16.55 18.13 4.79
CA GLU A 159 -17.69 18.87 5.34
C GLU A 159 -18.69 17.95 6.06
N ALA A 160 -18.96 16.76 5.51
CA ALA A 160 -19.85 15.78 6.15
C ALA A 160 -19.32 15.30 7.51
N LEU A 161 -18.00 15.27 7.70
CA LEU A 161 -17.37 14.90 8.98
C LEU A 161 -17.42 16.03 10.02
N GLN A 162 -17.67 17.28 9.61
CA GLN A 162 -17.75 18.44 10.49
C GLN A 162 -19.17 18.73 11.00
N ARG A 163 -20.17 18.00 10.51
CA ARG A 163 -21.56 18.04 10.98
C ARG A 163 -21.80 16.96 12.02
#